data_AF-A0A655FTF2-F1
#
_entry.id   AF-A0A655FTF2-F1
#
_cell.length_a   1.000
_cell.length_b   1.000
_cell.length_c   1.000
_cell.angle_alpha   90.00
_cell.angle_beta   90.00
_cell.angle_gamma   90.00
#
_symmetry.space_group_name_H-M   'P 1'
#
loop_
_entity.id
_entity.type
_entity.pdbx_description
1 polymer ?
#
loop_
_entity_poly.entity_id
_entity_poly.type
_entity_poly.pdbx_seq_one_letter_code
_entity_poly.pdbx_strand_id
1 'polypeptide(L)'
;MRTRGARVPTPQRRRPYRPPPRPNSEALKAVVAVLREVTAAPFANVRVDPAVTMSLLQRAAKDQATLVISYLDAAGVATQRVVAPITLRGGQLVAFDSSSGRLRDFAIHRITLVVSAHDR
;
A
#
# COMPACT_ATOMS: atom_id res chain seq x y z
N MET A 1 69.09 31.80 -2.11
CA MET A 1 68.51 31.39 -0.80
C MET A 1 67.01 31.17 -0.99
N ARG A 2 66.49 29.99 -0.65
CA ARG A 2 65.13 29.54 -0.96
C ARG A 2 64.11 30.05 0.08
N THR A 3 62.97 30.55 -0.39
CA THR A 3 61.84 31.04 0.40
C THR A 3 61.15 29.92 1.19
N ARG A 4 60.78 30.22 2.44
CA ARG A 4 60.23 29.32 3.45
C ARG A 4 58.99 28.55 2.96
N GLY A 5 58.95 27.25 3.22
CA GLY A 5 57.79 26.40 2.95
C GLY A 5 56.57 26.77 3.79
N ALA A 6 55.40 26.81 3.16
CA ALA A 6 54.12 27.01 3.82
C ALA A 6 53.70 25.75 4.59
N ARG A 7 53.24 25.90 5.84
CA ARG A 7 52.60 24.81 6.59
C ARG A 7 51.11 24.80 6.31
N VAL A 8 50.58 23.64 5.93
CA VAL A 8 49.14 23.41 5.75
C VAL A 8 48.52 23.12 7.12
N PRO A 9 47.39 23.76 7.49
CA PRO A 9 46.68 23.43 8.72
C PRO A 9 46.19 21.99 8.68
N THR A 10 46.50 21.21 9.71
CA THR A 10 46.00 19.84 9.85
C THR A 10 44.47 19.85 9.98
N PRO A 11 43.70 19.05 9.22
CA PRO A 11 42.26 19.02 9.33
C PRO A 11 41.87 18.58 10.75
N GLN A 12 41.00 19.36 11.42
CA GLN A 12 40.54 19.01 12.75
C GLN A 12 39.87 17.63 12.74
N ARG A 13 40.27 16.79 13.71
CA ARG A 13 39.73 15.47 14.08
C ARG A 13 38.32 15.21 13.53
N ARG A 14 38.18 14.14 12.73
CA ARG A 14 36.88 13.54 12.41
C ARG A 14 36.13 13.28 13.73
N ARG A 15 34.94 13.85 13.88
CA ARG A 15 34.06 13.55 15.02
C ARG A 15 33.81 12.04 15.05
N PRO A 16 33.98 11.36 16.19
CA PRO A 16 33.62 9.95 16.28
C PRO A 16 32.13 9.80 16.00
N TYR A 17 31.77 8.81 15.17
CA TYR A 17 30.37 8.48 14.87
C TYR A 17 29.66 8.15 16.18
N ARG A 18 28.65 8.94 16.53
CA ARG A 18 27.76 8.66 17.65
C ARG A 18 26.52 7.98 17.09
N PRO A 19 26.30 6.68 17.39
CA PRO A 19 25.07 6.04 16.96
C PRO A 19 23.88 6.75 17.61
N PRO A 20 22.72 6.82 16.91
CA PRO A 20 21.52 7.37 17.51
C PRO A 20 21.18 6.57 18.78
N PRO A 21 20.69 7.25 19.83
CA PRO A 21 20.26 6.57 21.04
C PRO A 21 19.15 5.56 20.69
N ARG A 22 19.21 4.38 21.32
CA ARG A 22 18.18 3.36 21.15
C ARG A 22 16.83 3.96 21.59
N PRO A 23 15.74 3.77 20.82
CA PRO A 23 14.42 4.22 21.23
C PRO A 23 14.07 3.67 22.61
N ASN A 24 13.52 4.51 23.48
CA ASN A 24 13.00 4.05 24.76
C ASN A 24 11.72 3.23 24.56
N SER A 25 11.27 2.52 25.59
CA SER A 25 10.10 1.64 25.52
C SER A 25 8.81 2.38 25.15
N GLU A 26 8.71 3.66 25.50
CA GLU A 26 7.55 4.50 25.19
C GLU A 26 7.47 4.84 23.70
N ALA A 27 8.59 5.27 23.10
CA ALA A 27 8.69 5.51 21.67
C ALA A 27 8.42 4.23 20.87
N LEU A 28 8.92 3.08 21.34
CA LEU A 28 8.63 1.80 20.71
C LEU A 28 7.14 1.47 20.79
N LYS A 29 6.50 1.66 21.95
CA LYS A 29 5.06 1.45 22.12
C LYS A 29 4.25 2.37 21.22
N ALA A 30 4.64 3.63 21.07
CA ALA A 30 3.96 4.58 20.19
C ALA A 30 4.04 4.15 18.71
N VAL A 31 5.24 3.76 18.22
CA VAL A 31 5.40 3.24 16.86
C VAL A 31 4.60 1.96 16.66
N VAL A 32 4.62 1.03 17.62
CA VAL A 32 3.83 -0.21 17.55
C VAL A 32 2.34 0.06 17.61
N ALA A 33 1.88 1.06 18.37
CA ALA A 33 0.48 1.45 18.41
C ALA A 33 0.03 1.98 17.04
N VAL A 34 0.81 2.86 16.41
CA VAL A 34 0.56 3.35 15.05
C VAL A 34 0.56 2.20 14.04
N LEU A 35 1.54 1.30 14.09
CA LEU A 35 1.58 0.14 13.21
C LEU A 35 0.37 -0.78 13.44
N ARG A 36 -0.02 -1.02 14.69
CA ARG A 36 -1.21 -1.80 15.03
C ARG A 36 -2.48 -1.14 14.52
N GLU A 37 -2.61 0.17 14.65
CA GLU A 37 -3.73 0.95 14.12
C GLU A 37 -3.80 0.87 12.58
N VAL A 38 -2.68 1.01 11.88
CA VAL A 38 -2.60 0.83 10.43
C VAL A 38 -2.95 -0.60 10.01
N THR A 39 -2.51 -1.61 10.78
CA THR A 39 -2.89 -3.03 10.54
C THR A 39 -4.29 -3.40 11.04
N ALA A 40 -4.89 -2.59 11.90
CA ALA A 40 -6.25 -2.75 12.39
C ALA A 40 -7.25 -1.94 11.56
N ALA A 41 -6.76 -1.02 10.72
CA ALA A 41 -7.55 -0.39 9.69
C ALA A 41 -8.31 -1.50 8.92
N PRO A 42 -9.60 -1.31 8.64
CA PRO A 42 -10.55 -2.37 8.28
C PRO A 42 -10.22 -3.14 7.00
N PHE A 43 -9.11 -2.81 6.32
CA PHE A 43 -8.67 -3.39 5.06
C PHE A 43 -7.53 -4.39 5.21
N ALA A 44 -6.85 -4.44 6.36
CA ALA A 44 -5.65 -5.26 6.52
C ALA A 44 -5.96 -6.72 6.87
N ASN A 45 -7.08 -7.00 7.56
CA ASN A 45 -7.34 -8.34 8.13
C ASN A 45 -8.78 -8.85 7.99
N VAL A 46 -9.68 -8.19 7.25
CA VAL A 46 -10.95 -8.85 6.89
C VAL A 46 -10.59 -9.95 5.90
N ARG A 47 -10.50 -11.19 6.38
CA ARG A 47 -10.50 -12.37 5.51
C ARG A 47 -11.87 -12.44 4.85
N VAL A 48 -12.06 -11.67 3.79
CA VAL A 48 -13.21 -11.83 2.92
C VAL A 48 -13.10 -13.23 2.35
N ASP A 49 -14.13 -14.05 2.55
CA ASP A 49 -14.19 -15.37 1.94
C ASP A 49 -14.02 -15.21 0.42
N PRO A 50 -13.01 -15.84 -0.20
CA PRO A 50 -12.80 -15.75 -1.64
C PRO A 50 -14.05 -16.12 -2.45
N ALA A 51 -14.87 -17.07 -1.97
CA ALA A 51 -16.11 -17.48 -2.63
C ALA A 51 -17.16 -16.36 -2.58
N VAL A 52 -17.27 -15.65 -1.46
CA VAL A 52 -18.17 -14.49 -1.31
C VAL A 52 -17.71 -13.35 -2.24
N THR A 53 -16.40 -13.07 -2.27
CA THR A 53 -15.82 -12.05 -3.17
C THR A 53 -16.13 -12.37 -4.63
N MET A 54 -15.87 -13.62 -5.05
CA MET A 54 -16.18 -14.07 -6.41
C MET A 54 -17.66 -13.89 -6.74
N SER A 55 -18.56 -14.28 -5.83
CA SER A 55 -20.01 -14.18 -6.04
C SER A 55 -20.46 -12.72 -6.17
N LEU A 56 -19.91 -11.82 -5.35
CA LEU A 56 -20.18 -10.38 -5.43
C LEU A 56 -19.69 -9.79 -6.76
N LEU A 57 -18.47 -10.11 -7.18
CA LEU A 57 -17.91 -9.61 -8.43
C LEU A 57 -18.67 -10.15 -9.65
N GLN A 58 -19.04 -11.44 -9.65
CA GLN A 58 -19.87 -12.05 -10.70
C GLN A 58 -21.24 -11.38 -10.80
N ARG A 59 -21.89 -11.15 -9.66
CA ARG A 59 -23.16 -10.45 -9.61
C ARG A 59 -23.03 -9.03 -10.14
N ALA A 60 -22.02 -8.29 -9.69
CA ALA A 60 -21.79 -6.92 -10.17
C ALA A 60 -21.46 -6.87 -11.67
N ALA A 61 -20.72 -7.84 -12.21
CA ALA A 61 -20.48 -7.94 -13.65
C ALA A 61 -21.77 -8.20 -14.44
N LYS A 62 -22.66 -9.06 -13.91
CA LYS A 62 -23.98 -9.33 -14.51
C LYS A 62 -24.89 -8.10 -14.45
N ASP A 63 -24.92 -7.44 -13.30
CA ASP A 63 -25.79 -6.29 -13.03
C ASP A 63 -25.18 -4.97 -13.55
N GLN A 64 -23.98 -5.01 -14.15
CA GLN A 64 -23.18 -3.86 -14.58
C GLN A 64 -23.01 -2.79 -13.49
N ALA A 65 -22.91 -3.24 -12.23
CA ALA A 65 -22.85 -2.38 -11.07
C ALA A 65 -21.43 -1.88 -10.80
N THR A 66 -21.28 -0.57 -10.59
CA THR A 66 -20.00 0.03 -10.20
C THR A 66 -19.64 -0.36 -8.77
N LEU A 67 -18.38 -0.74 -8.57
CA LEU A 67 -17.84 -1.18 -7.28
C LEU A 67 -16.70 -0.29 -6.82
N VAL A 68 -16.54 -0.19 -5.50
CA VAL A 68 -15.30 0.26 -4.87
C VAL A 68 -14.54 -0.97 -4.38
N ILE A 69 -13.32 -1.16 -4.86
CA ILE A 69 -12.44 -2.25 -4.44
C ILE A 69 -11.23 -1.71 -3.67
N SER A 70 -10.79 -2.47 -2.67
CA SER A 70 -9.46 -2.32 -2.07
C SER A 70 -8.52 -3.30 -2.75
N TYR A 71 -7.46 -2.81 -3.38
CA TYR A 71 -6.53 -3.61 -4.18
C TYR A 71 -5.09 -3.43 -3.71
N LEU A 72 -4.41 -4.55 -3.46
CA LEU A 72 -3.00 -4.56 -3.08
C LEU A 72 -2.10 -4.46 -4.31
N ASP A 73 -1.17 -3.50 -4.31
CA ASP A 73 -0.12 -3.41 -5.32
C ASP A 73 1.01 -4.44 -5.09
N ALA A 74 2.04 -4.46 -5.96
CA ALA A 74 3.08 -5.49 -5.91
C ALA A 74 4.03 -5.29 -4.70
N ALA A 75 4.04 -4.09 -4.13
CA ALA A 75 4.73 -3.75 -2.91
C ALA A 75 3.88 -4.00 -1.65
N GLY A 76 2.64 -4.48 -1.80
CA GLY A 76 1.70 -4.72 -0.70
C GLY A 76 0.97 -3.46 -0.23
N VAL A 77 1.01 -2.36 -0.98
CA VAL A 77 0.28 -1.13 -0.65
C VAL A 77 -1.16 -1.25 -1.12
N ALA A 78 -2.11 -1.08 -0.21
CA ALA A 78 -3.53 -1.10 -0.52
C ALA A 78 -3.97 0.24 -1.12
N THR A 79 -4.67 0.19 -2.25
CA THR A 79 -5.26 1.35 -2.94
C THR A 79 -6.74 1.12 -3.17
N GLN A 80 -7.56 2.16 -3.03
CA GLN A 80 -8.98 2.09 -3.38
C GLN A 80 -9.17 2.44 -4.86
N ARG A 81 -10.04 1.70 -5.55
CA ARG A 81 -10.39 1.96 -6.95
C ARG A 81 -11.89 1.83 -7.16
N VAL A 82 -12.44 2.73 -7.97
CA VAL A 82 -13.81 2.65 -8.46
C VAL A 82 -13.76 1.95 -9.80
N VAL A 83 -14.41 0.79 -9.90
CA VAL A 83 -14.33 -0.08 -11.08
C VAL A 83 -15.71 -0.47 -11.58
N ALA A 84 -15.89 -0.48 -12.90
CA ALA A 84 -17.03 -1.09 -13.56
C ALA A 84 -16.61 -2.48 -14.09
N PRO A 85 -17.08 -3.57 -13.47
CA PRO A 85 -16.67 -4.93 -13.83
C PRO A 85 -17.24 -5.34 -15.19
N ILE A 86 -16.41 -6.01 -16.02
CA ILE A 86 -16.79 -6.46 -17.36
C ILE A 86 -16.87 -7.98 -17.41
N THR A 87 -15.79 -8.66 -17.00
CA THR A 87 -15.77 -10.12 -17.02
C THR A 87 -14.80 -10.67 -15.98
N LEU A 88 -15.06 -11.90 -15.54
CA LEU A 88 -14.23 -12.65 -14.62
C LEU A 88 -13.76 -13.94 -15.27
N ARG A 89 -12.44 -14.15 -15.32
CA ARG A 89 -11.82 -15.34 -15.92
C ARG A 89 -10.53 -15.69 -15.20
N GLY A 90 -10.33 -16.97 -14.88
CA GLY A 90 -9.03 -17.47 -14.42
C GLY A 90 -8.46 -16.75 -13.19
N GLY A 91 -9.33 -16.31 -12.27
CA GLY A 91 -8.90 -15.56 -11.09
C GLY A 91 -8.54 -14.09 -11.36
N GLN A 92 -8.91 -13.55 -12.51
CA GLN A 92 -8.78 -12.15 -12.87
C GLN A 92 -10.15 -11.52 -13.13
N LEU A 93 -10.25 -10.24 -12.78
CA LEU A 93 -11.35 -9.35 -13.10
C LEU A 93 -10.86 -8.36 -14.16
N VAL A 94 -11.49 -8.36 -15.33
CA VAL A 94 -11.34 -7.27 -16.30
C VAL A 94 -12.38 -6.21 -15.95
N ALA A 95 -11.93 -4.99 -15.69
CA ALA A 95 -12.82 -3.90 -15.34
C ALA A 95 -12.34 -2.56 -15.90
N PHE A 96 -13.27 -1.64 -16.12
CA PHE A 96 -12.94 -0.25 -16.39
C PHE A 96 -12.69 0.47 -15.07
N ASP A 97 -11.49 1.04 -14.90
CA ASP A 97 -11.11 1.78 -13.70
C ASP A 97 -11.36 3.26 -13.89
N SER A 98 -12.41 3.78 -13.24
CA SER A 98 -12.83 5.18 -13.35
C SER A 98 -11.78 6.17 -12.85
N SER A 99 -10.89 5.75 -11.93
CA SER A 99 -9.80 6.62 -11.43
C SER A 99 -8.70 6.86 -12.47
N SER A 100 -8.51 5.92 -13.39
CA SER A 100 -7.49 6.00 -14.45
C SER A 100 -8.07 6.20 -15.85
N GLY A 101 -9.38 6.04 -16.02
CA GLY A 101 -10.09 6.16 -17.28
C GLY A 101 -9.75 5.06 -18.30
N ARG A 102 -9.32 3.88 -17.84
CA ARG A 102 -8.82 2.80 -18.70
C ARG A 102 -9.27 1.42 -18.23
N LEU A 103 -9.29 0.46 -19.16
CA LEU A 103 -9.45 -0.96 -18.84
C LEU A 103 -8.21 -1.51 -18.14
N ARG A 104 -8.43 -2.30 -17.09
CA ARG A 104 -7.38 -2.95 -16.32
C ARG A 104 -7.80 -4.34 -15.86
N ASP A 105 -6.80 -5.19 -15.74
CA ASP A 105 -6.94 -6.51 -15.16
C ASP A 105 -6.54 -6.46 -13.68
N PHE A 106 -7.42 -6.96 -12.82
CA PHE A 106 -7.23 -7.06 -11.38
C PHE A 106 -7.16 -8.54 -10.98
N ALA A 107 -6.07 -8.94 -10.34
CA ALA A 107 -5.99 -10.30 -9.81
C ALA A 107 -6.85 -10.41 -8.55
N ILE A 108 -7.78 -11.37 -8.53
CA ILE A 108 -8.83 -11.45 -7.50
C ILE A 108 -8.23 -11.71 -6.10
N HIS A 109 -7.16 -12.49 -6.02
CA HIS A 109 -6.45 -12.75 -4.76
C HIS A 109 -5.77 -11.50 -4.15
N ARG A 110 -5.72 -10.37 -4.90
CA ARG A 110 -5.18 -9.08 -4.42
C ARG A 110 -6.30 -8.10 -4.07
N ILE A 111 -7.55 -8.47 -4.28
CA ILE A 111 -8.72 -7.72 -3.85
C ILE A 111 -8.99 -8.09 -2.39
N THR A 112 -8.89 -7.13 -1.48
CA THR A 112 -9.09 -7.35 -0.04
C THR A 112 -10.45 -6.88 0.47
N LEU A 113 -11.14 -6.04 -0.30
CA LEU A 113 -12.49 -5.58 0.01
C LEU A 113 -13.23 -5.24 -1.28
N VAL A 114 -14.54 -5.51 -1.30
CA VAL A 114 -15.46 -5.10 -2.36
C VAL A 114 -16.69 -4.48 -1.71
N VAL A 115 -17.09 -3.30 -2.19
CA VAL A 115 -18.31 -2.60 -1.75
C VAL A 115 -19.02 -2.05 -2.99
N SER A 116 -20.36 -2.04 -2.97
CA SER A 116 -21.14 -1.34 -4.00
C SER A 116 -20.83 0.16 -3.97
N ALA A 117 -20.62 0.79 -5.13
CA ALA A 117 -20.43 2.24 -5.18
C ALA A 117 -21.71 3.04 -4.86
N HIS A 118 -22.88 2.39 -4.96
CA HIS A 118 -24.17 3.01 -4.63
C HIS A 118 -24.48 3.02 -3.12
N ASP A 119 -23.86 2.16 -2.32
CA ASP A 119 -24.11 2.03 -0.87
C ASP A 119 -23.18 2.92 -0.01
N ARG A 120 -22.74 4.07 -0.55
CA ARG A 120 -21.80 4.97 0.13
C ARG A 120 -22.31 6.40 0.21
#